data_AF-A0A0N1PF76-F1
#
_entry.id   AF-A0A0N1PF76-F1
#
_cell.length_a   1.000
_cell.length_b   1.000
_cell.length_c   1.000
_cell.angle_alpha   90.00
_cell.angle_beta   90.00
_cell.angle_gamma   90.00
#
_symmetry.space_group_name_H-M   'P 1'
#
loop_
_entity.id
_entity.type
_entity.pdbx_description
1 polymer ?
#
loop_
_entity_poly.entity_id
_entity_poly.type
_entity_poly.pdbx_seq_one_letter_code
_entity_poly.pdbx_strand_id
1 'polypeptide(L)'
;MRETEYLQALHSNCLTLADGSVVNQSVPVVLPVSTSVKEQASGAAALALVHAGRALAILRAPEFYPHRKQERCCRQFGIYHTGHPCIKASGWWGARLEVFERIMWHDGLDSYRLTPNQLRRKFLQLGADAVFAFQGFTGITQEYERPDAPELVIQTVGRTIEESTMEVISLLESQGIIPRYEARNQEVEELFIYGNRLSSAIEEAATLPQIHLTDLDLQWVQVRQIYTFFILCGIYINTATLVSVLYN
;
A
#
# COMPACT_ATOMS: atom_id res chain seq x y z
N MET A 1 10.21 -0.58 -1.56
CA MET A 1 10.72 -1.49 -0.53
C MET A 1 12.21 -1.66 -0.73
N ARG A 2 13.02 -1.68 0.33
CA ARG A 2 14.43 -2.16 0.28
C ARG A 2 14.50 -3.61 -0.15
N GLU A 3 15.66 -4.10 -0.58
CA GLU A 3 15.78 -5.48 -1.10
C GLU A 3 15.32 -6.50 -0.04
N THR A 4 15.69 -6.30 1.23
CA THR A 4 15.29 -7.16 2.34
C THR A 4 13.77 -7.19 2.57
N GLU A 5 13.10 -6.04 2.49
CA GLU A 5 11.64 -5.94 2.60
C GLU A 5 10.96 -6.59 1.40
N TYR A 6 11.50 -6.38 0.19
CA TYR A 6 11.00 -7.01 -1.02
C TYR A 6 11.05 -8.53 -0.93
N LEU A 7 12.18 -9.09 -0.50
CA LEU A 7 12.34 -10.53 -0.36
C LEU A 7 11.37 -11.10 0.68
N GLN A 8 11.21 -10.45 1.84
CA GLN A 8 10.23 -10.87 2.85
C GLN A 8 8.80 -10.86 2.30
N ALA A 9 8.39 -9.78 1.62
CA ALA A 9 7.08 -9.71 0.99
C ALA A 9 6.87 -10.81 -0.05
N LEU A 10 7.89 -11.10 -0.87
CA LEU A 10 7.80 -12.09 -1.95
C LEU A 10 7.82 -13.55 -1.47
N HIS A 11 8.55 -13.84 -0.38
CA HIS A 11 8.73 -15.22 0.12
C HIS A 11 7.82 -15.59 1.27
N SER A 12 7.40 -14.61 2.07
CA SER A 12 6.70 -14.84 3.33
C SER A 12 5.36 -14.12 3.43
N ASN A 13 5.03 -13.26 2.45
CA ASN A 13 3.83 -12.42 2.46
C ASN A 13 3.70 -11.54 3.71
N CYS A 14 4.83 -11.21 4.35
CA CYS A 14 4.88 -10.42 5.57
C CYS A 14 6.17 -9.59 5.65
N LEU A 15 6.20 -8.61 6.55
CA LEU A 15 7.40 -7.88 6.94
C LEU A 15 7.60 -8.01 8.45
N THR A 16 8.83 -8.27 8.85
CA THR A 16 9.26 -8.16 10.25
C THR A 16 9.73 -6.72 10.50
N LEU A 17 9.08 -6.04 11.45
CA LEU A 17 9.42 -4.69 11.87
C LEU A 17 10.61 -4.68 12.83
N ALA A 18 11.16 -3.50 13.10
CA ALA A 18 12.33 -3.33 13.97
C ALA A 18 12.10 -3.78 15.42
N ASP A 19 10.85 -3.77 15.88
CA ASP A 19 10.44 -4.26 17.20
C ASP A 19 10.19 -5.78 17.23
N GLY A 20 10.42 -6.48 16.12
CA GLY A 20 10.22 -7.92 15.97
C GLY A 20 8.77 -8.32 15.67
N SER A 21 7.83 -7.37 15.61
CA SER A 21 6.45 -7.65 15.20
C SER A 21 6.39 -8.00 13.70
N VAL A 22 5.38 -8.79 13.32
CA VAL A 22 5.16 -9.22 11.94
C VAL A 22 3.88 -8.59 11.43
N VAL A 23 3.96 -7.94 10.28
CA VAL A 23 2.81 -7.35 9.59
C VAL A 23 2.57 -8.01 8.25
N ASN A 24 1.31 -8.15 7.84
CA ASN A 24 0.98 -8.70 6.53
C ASN A 24 1.50 -7.77 5.42
N GLN A 25 2.19 -8.32 4.43
CA GLN A 25 2.61 -7.60 3.24
C GLN A 25 2.84 -8.60 2.10
N SER A 26 1.76 -9.01 1.47
CA SER A 26 1.75 -10.00 0.40
C SER A 26 2.19 -9.45 -0.96
N VAL A 27 2.29 -8.11 -1.10
CA VAL A 27 2.54 -7.45 -2.39
C VAL A 27 3.76 -6.52 -2.31
N PRO A 28 4.81 -6.76 -3.13
CA PRO A 28 5.93 -5.85 -3.26
C PRO A 28 5.53 -4.49 -3.82
N VAL A 29 5.74 -3.43 -3.03
CA VAL A 29 5.55 -2.03 -3.42
C VAL A 29 6.91 -1.40 -3.71
N VAL A 30 7.19 -1.22 -5.00
CA VAL A 30 8.52 -0.94 -5.55
C VAL A 30 8.38 0.05 -6.69
N LEU A 31 9.33 0.98 -6.82
CA LEU A 31 9.33 1.93 -7.92
C LEU A 31 10.20 1.38 -9.06
N PRO A 32 9.63 1.09 -10.24
CA PRO A 32 10.40 0.65 -11.38
C PRO A 32 11.21 1.80 -11.98
N VAL A 33 12.43 1.49 -12.41
CA VAL A 33 13.34 2.44 -13.06
C VAL A 33 14.07 1.82 -14.22
N SER A 34 14.41 2.66 -15.19
CA SER A 34 15.28 2.28 -16.30
C SER A 34 16.74 2.22 -15.86
N THR A 35 17.57 1.53 -16.66
CA THR A 35 19.02 1.49 -16.46
C THR A 35 19.65 2.88 -16.54
N SER A 36 19.18 3.75 -17.43
CA SER A 36 19.68 5.12 -17.56
C SER A 36 19.44 5.95 -16.29
N VAL A 37 18.23 5.84 -15.72
CA VAL A 37 17.90 6.53 -14.46
C VAL A 37 18.72 5.95 -13.31
N LYS A 38 18.97 4.62 -13.31
CA LYS A 38 19.87 3.99 -12.33
C LYS A 38 21.29 4.56 -12.39
N GLU A 39 21.85 4.71 -13.58
CA GLU A 39 23.20 5.25 -13.76
C GLU A 39 23.29 6.71 -13.30
N GLN A 40 22.29 7.53 -13.63
CA GLN A 40 22.21 8.93 -13.21
C GLN A 40 22.06 9.10 -11.71
N ALA A 41 21.34 8.19 -11.06
CA ALA A 41 21.03 8.24 -9.63
C ALA A 41 22.07 7.51 -8.76
N SER A 42 23.05 6.82 -9.37
CA SER A 42 24.04 6.04 -8.66
C SER A 42 24.93 6.94 -7.79
N GLY A 43 25.04 6.62 -6.49
CA GLY A 43 25.84 7.39 -5.53
C GLY A 43 25.15 8.61 -4.93
N ALA A 44 23.93 8.96 -5.37
CA ALA A 44 23.17 10.04 -4.76
C ALA A 44 22.61 9.64 -3.40
N ALA A 45 22.80 10.48 -2.38
CA ALA A 45 22.22 10.26 -1.04
C ALA A 45 20.70 10.49 -1.01
N ALA A 46 20.20 11.35 -1.89
CA ALA A 46 18.78 11.64 -2.04
C ALA A 46 18.47 12.07 -3.48
N LEU A 47 17.22 11.86 -3.90
CA LEU A 47 16.73 12.15 -5.25
C LEU A 47 15.37 12.84 -5.16
N ALA A 48 15.12 13.83 -6.02
CA ALA A 48 13.82 14.48 -6.11
C ALA A 48 12.95 13.76 -7.15
N LEU A 49 11.72 13.38 -6.76
CA LEU A 49 10.73 12.84 -7.68
C LEU A 49 9.87 13.99 -8.22
N VAL A 50 9.88 14.15 -9.53
CA VAL A 50 9.23 15.27 -10.24
C VAL A 50 8.19 14.73 -11.21
N HIS A 51 6.99 15.27 -11.19
CA HIS A 51 5.94 14.93 -12.14
C HIS A 51 5.31 16.20 -12.69
N ALA A 52 5.08 16.26 -14.01
CA ALA A 52 4.54 17.44 -14.68
C ALA A 52 5.23 18.77 -14.30
N GLY A 53 6.56 18.75 -14.11
CA GLY A 53 7.36 19.91 -13.73
C GLY A 53 7.31 20.28 -12.24
N ARG A 54 6.62 19.49 -11.41
CA ARG A 54 6.45 19.76 -9.98
C ARG A 54 7.12 18.68 -9.13
N ALA A 55 7.91 19.09 -8.14
CA ALA A 55 8.48 18.17 -7.17
C ALA A 55 7.40 17.63 -6.23
N LEU A 56 7.34 16.31 -6.08
CA LEU A 56 6.31 15.60 -5.31
C LEU A 56 6.86 14.97 -4.04
N ALA A 57 8.10 14.51 -4.07
CA ALA A 57 8.70 13.77 -2.98
C ALA A 57 10.22 13.77 -3.05
N ILE A 58 10.85 13.48 -1.91
CA ILE A 58 12.27 13.11 -1.84
C ILE A 58 12.38 11.62 -1.57
N LEU A 59 13.26 10.98 -2.33
CA LEU A 59 13.66 9.60 -2.16
C LEU A 59 15.03 9.56 -1.47
N ARG A 60 15.06 9.06 -0.23
CA ARG A 60 16.23 9.07 0.67
C ARG A 60 16.95 7.73 0.68
N ALA A 61 18.28 7.77 0.64
CA ALA A 61 19.16 6.61 0.68
C ALA A 61 18.69 5.50 -0.28
N PRO A 62 18.62 5.81 -1.60
CA PRO A 62 18.21 4.85 -2.62
C PRO A 62 19.09 3.61 -2.62
N GLU A 63 18.43 2.48 -2.77
CA GLU A 63 19.03 1.15 -2.88
C GLU A 63 18.54 0.52 -4.19
N PHE A 64 19.51 0.08 -4.99
CA PHE A 64 19.26 -0.49 -6.31
C PHE A 64 19.54 -1.98 -6.25
N TYR A 65 18.54 -2.78 -6.60
CA TYR A 65 18.68 -4.24 -6.65
C TYR A 65 18.04 -4.82 -7.92
N PRO A 66 18.47 -6.01 -8.36
CA PRO A 66 17.99 -6.61 -9.60
C PRO A 66 16.49 -6.91 -9.56
N HIS A 67 15.76 -6.51 -10.60
CA HIS A 67 14.38 -6.95 -10.81
C HIS A 67 14.39 -8.36 -11.41
N ARG A 68 14.30 -9.39 -10.55
CA ARG A 68 14.18 -10.80 -10.96
C ARG A 68 12.77 -11.10 -11.47
N LYS A 69 12.47 -10.60 -12.68
CA LYS A 69 11.10 -10.56 -13.27
C LYS A 69 10.36 -11.89 -13.21
N GLN A 70 11.01 -12.95 -13.65
CA GLN A 70 10.41 -14.29 -13.70
C GLN A 70 10.09 -14.81 -12.31
N GLU A 71 11.04 -14.72 -11.37
CA GLU A 71 10.83 -15.11 -9.98
C GLU A 71 9.68 -14.32 -9.35
N ARG A 72 9.66 -12.98 -9.53
CA ARG A 72 8.57 -12.14 -9.02
C ARG A 72 7.23 -12.60 -9.57
N CYS A 73 7.09 -12.72 -10.89
CA CYS A 73 5.80 -13.02 -11.49
C CYS A 73 5.28 -14.38 -11.05
N CYS A 74 6.15 -15.40 -11.01
CA CYS A 74 5.76 -16.72 -10.54
C CYS A 74 5.32 -16.72 -9.08
N ARG A 75 6.03 -16.02 -8.19
CA ARG A 75 5.67 -15.97 -6.75
C ARG A 75 4.45 -15.12 -6.48
N GLN A 76 4.30 -14.00 -7.20
CA GLN A 76 3.22 -13.05 -7.00
C GLN A 76 1.90 -13.49 -7.63
N PHE A 77 1.98 -14.01 -8.86
CA PHE A 77 0.80 -14.26 -9.69
C PHE A 77 0.62 -15.74 -10.03
N GLY A 78 1.56 -16.62 -9.64
CA GLY A 78 1.54 -18.04 -10.01
C GLY A 78 1.80 -18.30 -11.51
N ILE A 79 2.07 -17.27 -12.30
CA ILE A 79 2.21 -17.34 -13.76
C ILE A 79 3.40 -16.52 -14.25
N TYR A 80 3.95 -16.92 -15.40
CA TYR A 80 4.93 -16.12 -16.14
C TYR A 80 4.51 -16.01 -17.61
N HIS A 81 4.10 -14.82 -18.03
CA HIS A 81 3.72 -14.52 -19.40
C HIS A 81 4.30 -13.17 -19.81
N THR A 82 5.11 -13.12 -20.87
CA THR A 82 5.89 -11.92 -21.28
C THR A 82 5.04 -10.67 -21.58
N GLY A 83 3.76 -10.85 -21.92
CA GLY A 83 2.79 -9.76 -22.08
C GLY A 83 2.22 -9.19 -20.78
N HIS A 84 2.51 -9.80 -19.61
CA HIS A 84 2.01 -9.32 -18.33
C HIS A 84 2.64 -7.95 -18.00
N PRO A 85 1.85 -6.91 -17.66
CA PRO A 85 2.40 -5.55 -17.58
C PRO A 85 3.53 -5.39 -16.54
N CYS A 86 3.50 -6.19 -15.47
CA CYS A 86 4.53 -6.24 -14.42
C CYS A 86 5.94 -6.60 -14.93
N ILE A 87 6.07 -7.18 -16.13
CA ILE A 87 7.35 -7.61 -16.74
C ILE A 87 8.03 -6.47 -17.51
N LYS A 88 7.33 -5.39 -17.86
CA LYS A 88 7.88 -4.30 -18.70
C LYS A 88 8.96 -3.46 -18.01
N ALA A 89 9.01 -3.42 -16.68
CA ALA A 89 9.99 -2.63 -15.90
C ALA A 89 11.38 -3.29 -15.80
N SER A 90 12.50 -2.53 -15.86
CA SER A 90 13.87 -3.06 -15.96
C SER A 90 14.69 -3.15 -14.64
N GLY A 91 14.38 -2.36 -13.60
CA GLY A 91 15.04 -2.43 -12.29
C GLY A 91 14.22 -1.70 -11.23
N TRP A 92 14.50 -1.84 -9.93
CA TRP A 92 13.68 -1.23 -8.86
C TRP A 92 14.49 -0.47 -7.81
N TRP A 93 13.79 0.43 -7.12
CA TRP A 93 14.28 1.11 -5.92
C TRP A 93 13.63 0.66 -4.63
N GLY A 94 14.50 0.50 -3.64
CA GLY A 94 14.16 0.63 -2.24
C GLY A 94 14.69 1.93 -1.66
N ALA A 95 13.85 2.65 -0.93
CA ALA A 95 14.24 3.90 -0.31
C ALA A 95 13.20 4.37 0.69
N ARG A 96 13.58 5.26 1.60
CA ARG A 96 12.61 6.00 2.40
C ARG A 96 12.04 7.15 1.55
N LEU A 97 10.73 7.34 1.60
CA LEU A 97 10.03 8.34 0.79
C LEU A 97 9.45 9.42 1.71
N GLU A 98 9.74 10.68 1.40
CA GLU A 98 9.14 11.86 2.04
C GLU A 98 8.27 12.55 1.00
N VAL A 99 6.94 12.49 1.15
CA VAL A 99 5.99 13.05 0.19
C VAL A 99 5.56 14.44 0.64
N PHE A 100 5.61 15.40 -0.27
CA PHE A 100 5.34 16.81 0.03
C PHE A 100 3.85 17.08 0.22
N GLU A 101 3.02 16.46 -0.61
CA GLU A 101 1.59 16.63 -0.55
C GLU A 101 0.86 15.42 -1.11
N ARG A 102 -0.44 15.39 -0.83
CA ARG A 102 -1.33 14.37 -1.36
C ARG A 102 -1.42 14.48 -2.89
N ILE A 103 -1.33 13.34 -3.56
CA ILE A 103 -1.54 13.25 -5.01
C ILE A 103 -3.02 13.47 -5.31
N MET A 104 -3.29 14.39 -6.24
CA MET A 104 -4.63 14.73 -6.73
C MET A 104 -4.64 14.51 -8.24
N TRP A 105 -5.67 13.84 -8.75
CA TRP A 105 -5.80 13.51 -10.17
C TRP A 105 -6.65 14.51 -10.95
N HIS A 106 -7.44 15.33 -10.25
CA HIS A 106 -8.33 16.34 -10.85
C HIS A 106 -9.31 15.78 -11.88
N ASP A 107 -9.69 14.50 -11.73
CA ASP A 107 -10.62 13.77 -12.59
C ASP A 107 -12.06 13.77 -12.06
N GLY A 108 -12.34 14.58 -11.04
CA GLY A 108 -13.64 14.64 -10.36
C GLY A 108 -13.86 13.53 -9.32
N LEU A 109 -12.90 12.62 -9.11
CA LEU A 109 -13.01 11.50 -8.17
C LEU A 109 -12.15 11.66 -6.90
N ASP A 110 -11.38 12.74 -6.78
CA ASP A 110 -10.47 12.93 -5.64
C ASP A 110 -11.18 13.00 -4.29
N SER A 111 -12.45 13.43 -4.25
CA SER A 111 -13.27 13.43 -3.03
C SER A 111 -13.48 12.02 -2.45
N TYR A 112 -13.39 10.98 -3.28
CA TYR A 112 -13.51 9.58 -2.87
C TYR A 112 -12.17 8.95 -2.44
N ARG A 113 -11.04 9.58 -2.79
CA ARG A 113 -9.68 9.11 -2.46
C ARG A 113 -9.28 9.54 -1.04
N LEU A 114 -10.04 9.09 -0.05
CA LEU A 114 -9.76 9.44 1.35
C LEU A 114 -8.48 8.77 1.84
N THR A 115 -7.71 9.54 2.61
CA THR A 115 -6.55 8.99 3.33
C THR A 115 -7.00 8.06 4.44
N PRO A 116 -6.12 7.15 4.85
CA PRO A 116 -6.15 6.41 6.11
C PRO A 116 -6.78 7.14 7.31
N ASN A 117 -6.17 8.27 7.67
CA ASN A 117 -6.57 9.06 8.83
C ASN A 117 -7.86 9.85 8.56
N GLN A 118 -8.19 10.18 7.31
CA GLN A 118 -9.51 10.73 6.95
C GLN A 118 -10.63 9.70 7.11
N LEU A 119 -10.41 8.44 6.71
CA LEU A 119 -11.37 7.35 6.92
C LEU A 119 -11.62 7.12 8.41
N ARG A 120 -10.55 6.98 9.22
CA ARG A 120 -10.67 6.84 10.68
C ARG A 120 -11.47 7.97 11.32
N ARG A 121 -11.16 9.23 10.97
CA ARG A 121 -11.93 10.40 11.45
C ARG A 121 -13.40 10.33 11.03
N LYS A 122 -13.68 9.91 9.81
CA LYS A 122 -15.06 9.75 9.33
C LYS A 122 -15.82 8.68 10.10
N PHE A 123 -15.18 7.55 10.40
CA PHE A 123 -15.78 6.48 11.22
C PHE A 123 -16.11 6.98 12.64
N LEU A 124 -15.19 7.73 13.26
CA LEU A 124 -15.43 8.36 14.56
C LEU A 124 -16.59 9.36 14.54
N GLN A 125 -16.66 10.21 13.51
CA GLN A 125 -17.76 11.17 13.34
C GLN A 125 -19.12 10.49 13.15
N LEU A 126 -19.13 9.31 12.52
CA LEU A 126 -20.33 8.49 12.36
C LEU A 126 -20.70 7.71 13.63
N GLY A 127 -19.86 7.73 14.67
CA GLY A 127 -20.07 6.95 15.89
C GLY A 127 -19.95 5.45 15.65
N ALA A 128 -19.18 5.04 14.63
CA ALA A 128 -19.02 3.62 14.30
C ALA A 128 -18.17 2.90 15.36
N ASP A 129 -18.77 1.88 15.95
CA ASP A 129 -18.18 0.88 16.85
C ASP A 129 -17.51 -0.27 16.09
N ALA A 130 -18.00 -0.56 14.87
CA ALA A 130 -17.45 -1.56 13.95
C ALA A 130 -17.42 -1.04 12.50
N VAL A 131 -16.40 -1.46 11.74
CA VAL A 131 -16.23 -1.09 10.32
C VAL A 131 -15.95 -2.33 9.48
N PHE A 132 -16.79 -2.57 8.47
CA PHE A 132 -16.62 -3.64 7.49
C PHE A 132 -16.14 -3.08 6.16
N ALA A 133 -15.11 -3.69 5.58
CA ALA A 133 -14.55 -3.29 4.29
C ALA A 133 -14.92 -4.31 3.20
N PHE A 134 -15.58 -3.86 2.13
CA PHE A 134 -15.90 -4.66 0.97
C PHE A 134 -15.07 -4.19 -0.22
N GLN A 135 -14.22 -5.07 -0.74
CA GLN A 135 -13.33 -4.76 -1.84
C GLN A 135 -13.91 -5.24 -3.16
N GLY A 136 -13.92 -4.38 -4.19
CA GLY A 136 -14.39 -4.76 -5.52
C GLY A 136 -15.91 -4.96 -5.63
N PHE A 137 -16.69 -4.34 -4.73
CA PHE A 137 -18.15 -4.36 -4.81
C PHE A 137 -18.65 -3.51 -5.99
N THR A 138 -18.60 -4.06 -7.19
CA THR A 138 -19.48 -3.65 -8.29
C THR A 138 -20.81 -4.38 -8.08
N GLY A 139 -21.52 -4.00 -7.02
CA GLY A 139 -22.77 -4.64 -6.61
C GLY A 139 -23.93 -4.35 -7.53
N ILE A 140 -23.86 -4.81 -8.78
CA ILE A 140 -24.94 -4.63 -9.75
C ILE A 140 -25.65 -5.94 -10.08
N THR A 141 -25.05 -7.15 -9.94
CA THR A 141 -25.74 -8.36 -10.44
C THR A 141 -25.43 -9.72 -9.79
N GLN A 142 -24.56 -9.86 -8.79
CA GLN A 142 -24.26 -11.20 -8.25
C GLN A 142 -25.18 -11.55 -7.08
N GLU A 143 -26.01 -12.59 -7.24
CA GLU A 143 -26.80 -13.16 -6.15
C GLU A 143 -25.88 -13.79 -5.09
N TYR A 144 -26.19 -13.58 -3.82
CA TYR A 144 -25.44 -14.14 -2.71
C TYR A 144 -25.69 -15.66 -2.60
N GLU A 145 -24.62 -16.46 -2.67
CA GLU A 145 -24.68 -17.89 -2.40
C GLU A 145 -24.25 -18.18 -0.96
N ARG A 146 -25.09 -18.91 -0.21
CA ARG A 146 -24.79 -19.30 1.17
C ARG A 146 -23.76 -20.45 1.17
N PRO A 147 -22.68 -20.37 1.96
CA PRO A 147 -21.75 -21.48 2.11
C PRO A 147 -22.41 -22.72 2.74
N ASP A 148 -22.13 -23.92 2.20
CA ASP A 148 -22.66 -25.19 2.74
C ASP A 148 -22.00 -25.59 4.07
N ALA A 149 -20.74 -25.22 4.29
CA ALA A 149 -19.96 -25.56 5.48
C ALA A 149 -19.24 -24.31 6.05
N PRO A 150 -19.97 -23.36 6.66
CA PRO A 150 -19.38 -22.15 7.20
C PRO A 150 -18.55 -22.45 8.45
N GLU A 151 -17.34 -21.88 8.54
CA GLU A 151 -16.47 -21.95 9.72
C GLU A 151 -17.04 -21.15 10.92
N LEU A 152 -17.91 -20.17 10.65
CA LEU A 152 -18.62 -19.39 11.65
C LEU A 152 -20.01 -19.00 11.13
N VAL A 153 -21.03 -19.23 11.95
CA VAL A 153 -22.41 -18.76 11.72
C VAL A 153 -22.73 -17.70 12.76
N ILE A 154 -22.84 -16.44 12.33
CA ILE A 154 -23.15 -15.32 13.21
C ILE A 154 -24.66 -15.20 13.38
N GLN A 155 -25.15 -15.29 14.62
CA GLN A 155 -26.52 -14.94 14.94
C GLN A 155 -26.64 -13.42 15.13
N THR A 156 -27.41 -12.77 14.26
CA THR A 156 -27.68 -11.33 14.31
C THR A 156 -28.93 -10.97 15.13
N VAL A 157 -29.72 -11.97 15.54
CA VAL A 157 -30.92 -11.77 16.35
C VAL A 157 -30.57 -11.93 17.82
N GLY A 158 -30.86 -10.90 18.64
CA GLY A 158 -30.64 -10.93 20.09
C GLY A 158 -29.22 -10.59 20.54
N ARG A 159 -28.39 -10.04 19.63
CA ARG A 159 -27.01 -9.62 19.90
C ARG A 159 -26.77 -8.20 19.39
N THR A 160 -25.81 -7.53 20.00
CA THR A 160 -25.29 -6.25 19.55
C THR A 160 -24.34 -6.43 18.36
N ILE A 161 -24.09 -5.35 17.60
CA ILE A 161 -23.15 -5.38 16.48
C ILE A 161 -21.74 -5.70 16.98
N GLU A 162 -21.37 -5.15 18.12
CA GLU A 162 -20.09 -5.36 18.79
C GLU A 162 -19.86 -6.83 19.14
N GLU A 163 -20.86 -7.49 19.74
CA GLU A 163 -20.78 -8.92 20.10
C GLU A 163 -20.62 -9.80 18.86
N SER A 164 -21.43 -9.56 17.83
CA SER A 164 -21.32 -10.28 16.56
C SER A 164 -19.97 -10.05 15.88
N THR A 165 -19.44 -8.83 15.94
CA THR A 165 -18.14 -8.47 15.36
C THR A 165 -16.99 -9.15 16.09
N MET A 166 -17.05 -9.19 17.42
CA MET A 166 -15.99 -9.78 18.24
C MET A 166 -15.85 -11.30 18.04
N GLU A 167 -16.93 -12.00 17.71
CA GLU A 167 -16.87 -13.43 17.35
C GLU A 167 -16.09 -13.66 16.04
N VAL A 168 -16.27 -12.79 15.05
CA VAL A 168 -15.51 -12.84 13.80
C VAL A 168 -14.05 -12.55 14.07
N ILE A 169 -13.76 -11.47 14.81
CA ILE A 169 -12.38 -11.11 15.17
C ILE A 169 -11.70 -12.26 15.90
N SER A 170 -12.38 -12.86 16.89
CA SER A 170 -11.85 -13.99 17.66
C SER A 170 -11.55 -15.20 16.79
N LEU A 171 -12.43 -15.53 15.84
CA LEU A 171 -12.17 -16.62 14.89
C LEU A 171 -10.94 -16.30 14.04
N LEU A 172 -10.89 -15.11 13.43
CA LEU A 172 -9.80 -14.71 12.55
C LEU A 172 -8.45 -14.65 13.28
N GLU A 173 -8.43 -14.19 14.54
CA GLU A 173 -7.25 -14.21 15.40
C GLU A 173 -6.83 -15.64 15.75
N SER A 174 -7.78 -16.52 16.09
CA SER A 174 -7.50 -17.92 16.44
C SER A 174 -6.92 -18.73 15.27
N GLN A 175 -7.32 -18.38 14.05
CA GLN A 175 -6.83 -18.99 12.81
C GLN A 175 -5.55 -18.31 12.30
N GLY A 176 -5.06 -17.28 13.00
CA GLY A 176 -3.87 -16.51 12.59
C GLY A 176 -4.06 -15.74 11.28
N ILE A 177 -5.31 -15.49 10.87
CA ILE A 177 -5.63 -14.72 9.65
C ILE A 177 -5.39 -13.23 9.90
N ILE A 178 -5.72 -12.76 11.11
CA ILE A 178 -5.42 -11.40 11.56
C ILE A 178 -4.56 -11.44 12.84
N PRO A 179 -3.63 -10.48 13.03
CA PRO A 179 -2.89 -10.35 14.28
C PRO A 179 -3.82 -10.00 15.44
N ARG A 180 -3.44 -10.40 16.67
CA ARG A 180 -4.20 -10.04 17.88
C ARG A 180 -4.32 -8.53 18.02
N TYR A 181 -5.56 -8.07 18.12
CA TYR A 181 -5.90 -6.67 18.20
C TYR A 181 -5.54 -6.11 19.59
N GLU A 182 -4.34 -5.57 19.72
CA GLU A 182 -4.05 -4.60 20.78
C GLU A 182 -4.57 -3.24 20.31
N ALA A 183 -5.59 -2.70 21.00
CA ALA A 183 -6.15 -1.38 20.75
C ALA A 183 -5.11 -0.27 20.99
N ARG A 184 -4.13 -0.13 20.09
CA ARG A 184 -3.31 1.07 20.04
C ARG A 184 -4.08 2.10 19.25
N ASN A 185 -4.60 3.06 19.99
CA ASN A 185 -5.24 4.30 19.53
C ASN A 185 -4.22 5.22 18.83
N GLN A 186 -3.35 4.65 18.00
CA GLN A 186 -2.22 5.32 17.39
C GLN A 186 -2.60 5.68 15.96
N GLU A 187 -2.53 6.98 15.64
CA GLU A 187 -2.65 7.45 14.27
C GLU A 187 -1.67 6.67 13.38
N VAL A 188 -2.10 6.37 12.15
CA VAL A 188 -1.24 5.69 11.19
C VAL A 188 -0.19 6.69 10.70
N GLU A 189 1.08 6.31 10.78
CA GLU A 189 2.18 7.12 10.27
C GLU A 189 2.02 7.28 8.74
N GLU A 190 1.75 8.51 8.30
CA GLU A 190 1.64 8.84 6.89
C GLU A 190 3.01 9.21 6.31
N LEU A 191 3.17 9.03 5.00
CA LEU A 191 4.40 9.40 4.28
C LEU A 191 4.52 10.91 4.05
N PHE A 192 3.52 11.69 4.45
CA PHE A 192 3.45 13.13 4.23
C PHE A 192 4.32 13.87 5.25
N ILE A 193 5.04 14.88 4.77
CA ILE A 193 5.74 15.83 5.63
C ILE A 193 4.94 17.13 5.73
N TYR A 194 4.94 17.74 6.91
CA TYR A 194 4.14 18.94 7.20
C TYR A 194 4.98 20.05 7.82
N GLY A 195 4.42 21.27 7.84
CA GLY A 195 4.99 22.44 8.53
C GLY A 195 6.39 22.82 8.03
N ASN A 196 7.28 23.17 8.96
CA ASN A 196 8.63 23.65 8.65
C ASN A 196 9.45 22.63 7.83
N ARG A 197 9.19 21.33 8.01
CA ARG A 197 9.90 20.30 7.25
C ARG A 197 9.53 20.35 5.77
N LEU A 198 8.26 20.61 5.45
CA LEU A 198 7.79 20.70 4.07
C LEU A 198 8.52 21.78 3.27
N SER A 199 8.59 23.00 3.79
CA SER A 199 9.30 24.11 3.13
C SER A 199 10.77 23.79 2.88
N SER A 200 11.47 23.30 3.91
CA SER A 200 12.89 22.91 3.79
C SER A 200 13.10 21.78 2.77
N ALA A 201 12.19 20.82 2.70
CA ALA A 201 12.30 19.68 1.79
C ALA A 201 12.01 20.10 0.33
N ILE A 202 11.11 21.05 0.10
CA ILE A 202 10.87 21.59 -1.24
C ILE A 202 12.11 22.32 -1.76
N GLU A 203 12.73 23.16 -0.93
CA GLU A 203 13.98 23.85 -1.28
C GLU A 203 15.12 22.85 -1.52
N GLU A 204 15.23 21.85 -0.66
CA GLU A 204 16.21 20.78 -0.81
C GLU A 204 16.02 20.02 -2.13
N ALA A 205 14.79 19.62 -2.47
CA ALA A 205 14.50 18.90 -3.70
C ALA A 205 14.85 19.68 -4.98
N ALA A 206 14.86 21.02 -4.93
CA ALA A 206 15.31 21.84 -6.06
C ALA A 206 16.81 21.66 -6.36
N THR A 207 17.61 21.27 -5.35
CA THR A 207 19.06 21.06 -5.46
C THR A 207 19.45 19.60 -5.75
N LEU A 208 18.53 18.66 -5.52
CA LEU A 208 18.78 17.23 -5.71
C LEU A 208 18.68 16.84 -7.19
N PRO A 209 19.37 15.76 -7.60
CA PRO A 209 19.14 15.16 -8.90
C PRO A 209 17.67 14.80 -9.08
N GLN A 210 17.08 15.24 -10.18
CA GLN A 210 15.66 15.11 -10.46
C GLN A 210 15.37 13.89 -11.29
N ILE A 211 14.26 13.23 -10.96
CA ILE A 211 13.78 12.04 -11.64
C ILE A 211 12.35 12.29 -12.05
N HIS A 212 12.15 12.32 -13.36
CA HIS A 212 10.86 12.60 -13.96
C HIS A 212 9.99 11.34 -13.98
N LEU A 213 8.88 11.40 -13.24
CA LEU A 213 7.89 10.35 -13.14
C LEU A 213 6.90 10.43 -14.30
N THR A 214 6.61 9.28 -14.89
CA THR A 214 5.43 9.11 -15.77
C THR A 214 4.14 9.02 -14.93
N ASP A 215 2.97 9.08 -15.57
CA ASP A 215 1.68 8.88 -14.89
C ASP A 215 1.61 7.52 -14.19
N LEU A 216 2.17 6.48 -14.82
CA LEU A 216 2.24 5.14 -14.25
C LEU A 216 3.10 5.13 -12.99
N ASP A 217 4.25 5.81 -12.99
CA ASP A 217 5.11 5.91 -11.81
C ASP A 217 4.42 6.67 -10.69
N LEU A 218 3.63 7.71 -11.02
CA LEU A 218 2.84 8.47 -10.07
C LEU A 218 1.79 7.60 -9.38
N GLN A 219 1.11 6.72 -10.12
CA GLN A 219 0.19 5.74 -9.54
C GLN A 219 0.90 4.84 -8.53
N TRP A 220 2.11 4.36 -8.82
CA TRP A 220 2.90 3.57 -7.87
C TRP A 220 3.29 4.35 -6.61
N VAL A 221 3.61 5.64 -6.74
CA VAL A 221 3.86 6.52 -5.59
C VAL A 221 2.60 6.66 -4.73
N GLN A 222 1.43 6.84 -5.34
CA GLN A 222 0.17 6.91 -4.60
C GLN A 222 -0.19 5.58 -3.93
N VAL A 223 -0.04 4.46 -4.62
CA VAL A 223 -0.27 3.12 -4.04
C VAL A 223 0.59 2.95 -2.80
N ARG A 224 1.83 3.45 -2.80
CA ARG A 224 2.71 3.43 -1.62
C ARG A 224 2.20 4.28 -0.45
N GLN A 225 1.53 5.41 -0.71
CA GLN A 225 0.89 6.21 0.33
C GLN A 225 -0.30 5.49 0.96
N ILE A 226 -1.04 4.72 0.15
CA ILE A 226 -2.26 4.03 0.57
C ILE A 226 -1.93 2.69 1.26
N TYR A 227 -0.93 1.95 0.78
CA TYR A 227 -0.61 0.61 1.27
C TYR A 227 -0.10 0.59 2.73
N THR A 228 0.58 1.65 3.18
CA THR A 228 1.00 1.78 4.58
C THR A 228 -0.18 1.62 5.55
N PHE A 229 -1.39 1.99 5.14
CA PHE A 229 -2.60 1.86 5.96
C PHE A 229 -3.26 0.49 5.94
N PHE A 230 -3.32 -0.18 4.79
CA PHE A 230 -3.98 -1.48 4.72
C PHE A 230 -3.26 -2.52 5.58
N ILE A 231 -1.92 -2.44 5.61
CA ILE A 231 -1.04 -3.25 6.47
C ILE A 231 -1.30 -2.99 7.96
N LEU A 232 -1.36 -1.71 8.36
CA LEU A 232 -1.55 -1.31 9.76
C LEU A 232 -2.98 -1.49 10.27
N CYS A 233 -3.96 -1.57 9.37
CA CYS A 233 -5.36 -1.84 9.70
C CYS A 233 -5.75 -3.32 9.62
N GLY A 234 -4.81 -4.23 9.31
CA GLY A 234 -5.10 -5.65 9.14
C GLY A 234 -6.03 -5.97 7.96
N ILE A 235 -6.14 -5.05 6.98
CA ILE A 235 -6.97 -5.24 5.80
C ILE A 235 -6.14 -5.94 4.73
N TYR A 236 -6.48 -7.19 4.44
CA TYR A 236 -5.78 -8.04 3.48
C TYR A 236 -6.04 -7.57 2.04
N ILE A 237 -5.04 -6.99 1.38
CA ILE A 237 -5.10 -6.75 -0.08
C ILE A 237 -4.45 -7.95 -0.78
N ASN A 238 -5.24 -8.68 -1.58
CA ASN A 238 -4.75 -9.76 -2.41
C ASN A 238 -4.13 -9.22 -3.72
N THR A 239 -3.27 -10.00 -4.37
CA THR A 239 -2.58 -9.66 -5.62
C THR A 239 -3.50 -9.31 -6.77
N ALA A 240 -4.66 -9.95 -6.87
CA ALA A 240 -5.67 -9.66 -7.88
C ALA A 240 -6.19 -8.20 -7.79
N THR A 241 -6.18 -7.63 -6.59
CA THR A 241 -6.69 -6.27 -6.31
C THR A 241 -5.73 -5.18 -6.73
N LEU A 242 -4.43 -5.38 -6.52
CA LEU A 242 -3.44 -4.41 -6.96
C LEU A 242 -3.49 -4.24 -8.48
N VAL A 243 -3.71 -5.35 -9.20
CA VAL A 243 -3.89 -5.35 -10.65
C VAL A 243 -5.12 -4.53 -11.04
N SER A 244 -6.28 -4.69 -10.40
CA SER A 244 -7.48 -3.90 -10.76
C SER A 244 -7.36 -2.39 -10.48
N VAL A 245 -6.57 -1.99 -9.48
CA VAL A 245 -6.32 -0.58 -9.13
C VAL A 245 -5.28 0.07 -10.07
N LEU A 246 -4.38 -0.72 -10.66
CA LEU A 246 -3.30 -0.22 -11.51
C LEU A 246 -3.60 -0.28 -13.01
N TYR A 247 -4.63 -1.01 -13.45
CA TYR A 247 -4.92 -1.25 -14.87
C TYR A 247 -6.34 -0.86 -15.30
N ASN A 248 -7.06 -0.07 -14.52
CA ASN A 248 -8.30 0.62 -14.92
C ASN A 248 -8.09 2.13 -14.93
#